data_AF-A0A9P1ICS1-F1
#
_entry.id   AF-A0A9P1ICS1-F1
#
_cell.length_a   1.000
_cell.length_b   1.000
_cell.length_c   1.000
_cell.angle_alpha   90.00
_cell.angle_beta   90.00
_cell.angle_gamma   90.00
#
_symmetry.space_group_name_H-M   'P 1'
#
loop_
_entity.id
_entity.type
_entity.pdbx_description
1 polymer ?
#
loop_
_entity_poly.entity_id
_entity_poly.type
_entity_poly.pdbx_seq_one_letter_code
_entity_poly.pdbx_strand_id
1 'polypeptide(L)'
;MLSSSLELTYSLALSDTWTSIVIALSLFWNSYKPVVLQWYHKTYCFPLTLEAFRTGGLLTGIFHLVALAFSHYLQIGRPFDHNQVLPLRTIHIIICLMWATPPLGLMAYFSSWEGQGYRNESCLGIQFYENFYFRTNISLIIIVLIAATTLFYVRMLQKINEVRNKTTATASARGKRTVVTAVLIFGTFLFGWMPASILYILTAEGMPLYGKKSIWITVLSIVVMVNIMVKTLTNPIIYATRIPEIRQFVVQKLLWKIIPLREVSRRQSEVCTPLRERSQCMNTNSMMV
;
A
#
# COMPACT_ATOMS: atom_id res chain seq x y z
N MET A 1 -18.95 4.01 8.57
CA MET A 1 -19.01 4.54 7.19
C MET A 1 -17.72 4.18 6.49
N LEU A 2 -17.78 3.25 5.55
CA LEU A 2 -16.63 2.82 4.74
C LEU A 2 -16.38 3.88 3.67
N SER A 3 -15.21 4.51 3.65
CA SER A 3 -14.85 5.47 2.60
C SER A 3 -13.99 4.77 1.55
N SER A 4 -14.22 5.07 0.27
CA SER A 4 -13.44 4.54 -0.86
C SER A 4 -11.92 4.71 -0.69
N SER A 5 -11.46 5.82 -0.08
CA SER A 5 -10.04 6.03 0.21
C SER A 5 -9.52 5.15 1.36
N LEU A 6 -10.38 4.80 2.31
CA LEU A 6 -10.02 3.89 3.41
C LEU A 6 -9.78 2.47 2.88
N GLU A 7 -10.65 1.98 2.00
CA GLU A 7 -10.50 0.68 1.33
C GLU A 7 -9.22 0.60 0.51
N LEU A 8 -8.93 1.63 -0.29
CA LEU A 8 -7.66 1.71 -1.04
C LEU A 8 -6.44 1.74 -0.12
N THR A 9 -6.53 2.45 1.01
CA THR A 9 -5.41 2.52 1.97
C THR A 9 -5.20 1.20 2.69
N TYR A 10 -6.29 0.50 3.03
CA TYR A 10 -6.24 -0.84 3.60
C TYR A 10 -5.64 -1.84 2.61
N SER A 11 -6.07 -1.80 1.34
CA SER A 11 -5.51 -2.66 0.30
C SER A 11 -4.04 -2.36 0.02
N LEU A 12 -3.63 -1.09 0.05
CA LEU A 12 -2.22 -0.71 -0.01
C LEU A 12 -1.42 -1.33 1.15
N ALA A 13 -1.93 -1.26 2.38
CA ALA A 13 -1.27 -1.87 3.54
C ALA A 13 -1.15 -3.40 3.42
N LEU A 14 -2.17 -4.06 2.88
CA LEU A 14 -2.11 -5.49 2.53
C LEU A 14 -1.07 -5.77 1.44
N SER A 15 -1.00 -4.93 0.40
CA SER A 15 -0.02 -5.06 -0.68
C SER A 15 1.41 -4.89 -0.16
N ASP A 16 1.66 -3.92 0.72
CA ASP A 16 2.95 -3.71 1.36
C ASP A 16 3.36 -4.94 2.19
N THR A 17 2.42 -5.49 2.97
CA THR A 17 2.65 -6.69 3.81
C THR A 17 2.94 -7.92 2.95
N TRP A 18 2.12 -8.15 1.92
CA TRP A 18 2.31 -9.24 0.97
C TRP A 18 3.65 -9.16 0.27
N THR A 19 4.02 -7.99 -0.26
CA THR A 19 5.30 -7.77 -0.93
C THR A 19 6.47 -8.03 0.01
N SER A 20 6.34 -7.67 1.30
CA SER A 20 7.36 -7.97 2.32
C SER A 20 7.55 -9.47 2.51
N ILE A 21 6.46 -10.22 2.62
CA ILE A 21 6.49 -11.69 2.76
C ILE A 21 7.16 -12.31 1.53
N VAL A 22 6.78 -11.89 0.34
CA VAL A 22 7.37 -12.38 -0.91
C VAL A 22 8.86 -12.05 -1.00
N ILE A 23 9.28 -10.84 -0.61
CA ILE A 23 10.70 -10.47 -0.57
C ILE A 23 11.46 -11.34 0.43
N ALA A 24 10.92 -11.56 1.64
CA ALA A 24 11.57 -12.40 2.64
C ALA A 24 11.73 -13.85 2.13
N LEU A 25 10.69 -14.40 1.50
CA LEU A 25 10.72 -15.72 0.87
C LEU A 25 11.72 -15.79 -0.30
N SER A 26 11.75 -14.77 -1.16
CA SER A 26 12.71 -14.65 -2.27
C SER A 26 14.15 -14.57 -1.74
N LEU A 27 14.43 -13.75 -0.72
CA LEU A 27 15.74 -13.66 -0.11
C LEU A 27 16.19 -14.99 0.50
N PHE A 28 15.29 -15.65 1.23
CA PHE A 28 15.58 -16.95 1.82
C PHE A 28 15.88 -18.00 0.75
N TRP A 29 15.01 -18.10 -0.27
CA TRP A 29 15.09 -19.16 -1.25
C TRP A 29 16.15 -18.93 -2.33
N ASN A 30 16.27 -17.69 -2.82
CA ASN A 30 17.16 -17.33 -3.94
C ASN A 30 18.57 -16.96 -3.47
N SER A 31 18.76 -16.53 -2.21
CA SER A 31 20.07 -16.11 -1.69
C SER A 31 20.55 -16.98 -0.53
N TYR A 32 19.82 -17.03 0.58
CA TYR A 32 20.29 -17.69 1.80
C TYR A 32 20.51 -19.20 1.61
N LYS A 33 19.52 -19.90 1.04
CA LYS A 33 19.59 -21.36 0.81
C LYS A 33 20.75 -21.78 -0.10
N PRO A 34 20.96 -21.19 -1.31
CA PRO A 34 22.07 -21.61 -2.16
C PRO A 34 23.43 -21.11 -1.67
N VAL A 35 23.53 -19.91 -1.09
CA VAL A 35 24.82 -19.31 -0.71
C VAL A 35 25.32 -19.79 0.65
N VAL A 36 24.45 -19.84 1.66
CA VAL A 36 24.84 -20.18 3.03
C VAL A 36 24.68 -21.67 3.31
N LEU A 37 23.52 -22.25 2.96
CA LEU A 37 23.26 -23.68 3.19
C LEU A 37 23.87 -24.58 2.10
N GLN A 38 24.41 -24.00 1.02
CA GLN A 38 25.01 -24.74 -0.10
C GLN A 38 24.05 -25.75 -0.74
N TRP A 39 22.74 -25.49 -0.66
CA TRP A 39 21.70 -26.32 -1.25
C TRP A 39 21.27 -25.75 -2.59
N TYR A 40 21.87 -26.27 -3.66
CA TYR A 40 21.56 -25.89 -5.04
C TYR A 40 20.14 -26.32 -5.44
N HIS A 41 19.49 -25.51 -6.27
CA HIS A 41 18.13 -25.79 -6.75
C HIS A 41 18.18 -26.79 -7.91
N LYS A 42 17.37 -27.85 -7.83
CA LYS A 42 17.16 -28.77 -8.96
C LYS A 42 16.29 -28.16 -10.06
N THR A 43 15.35 -27.29 -9.68
CA THR A 43 14.47 -26.55 -10.60
C THR A 43 14.40 -25.08 -10.17
N TYR A 44 14.33 -24.18 -11.15
CA TYR A 44 14.27 -22.73 -10.92
C TYR A 44 12.86 -22.15 -11.04
N CYS A 45 11.84 -23.00 -11.22
CA CYS A 45 10.45 -22.56 -11.41
C CYS A 45 9.90 -21.80 -10.20
N PHE A 46 10.16 -22.28 -8.97
CA PHE A 46 9.73 -21.59 -7.76
C PHE A 46 10.47 -20.26 -7.52
N PRO A 47 11.82 -20.19 -7.61
CA PRO A 47 12.56 -18.92 -7.67
C PRO A 47 11.99 -17.92 -8.68
N LEU A 48 11.68 -18.38 -9.89
CA LEU A 48 11.18 -17.53 -10.97
C LEU A 48 9.78 -16.98 -10.65
N THR A 49 8.91 -17.80 -10.09
CA THR A 49 7.59 -17.37 -9.60
C THR A 49 7.72 -16.34 -8.48
N LEU A 50 8.65 -16.52 -7.54
CA LEU A 50 8.89 -15.53 -6.49
C LEU A 50 9.34 -14.18 -7.06
N GLU A 51 10.17 -14.16 -8.10
CA GLU A 51 10.57 -12.90 -8.76
C GLU A 51 9.40 -12.25 -9.52
N ALA A 52 8.50 -13.03 -10.13
CA ALA A 52 7.26 -12.53 -10.74
C ALA A 52 6.36 -11.86 -9.69
N PHE A 53 6.14 -12.51 -8.55
CA PHE A 53 5.34 -11.95 -7.46
C PHE A 53 6.02 -10.76 -6.78
N ARG A 54 7.35 -10.76 -6.67
CA ARG A 54 8.11 -9.67 -6.08
C ARG A 54 8.01 -8.40 -6.93
N THR A 55 8.25 -8.52 -8.23
CA THR A 55 8.17 -7.40 -9.18
C THR A 55 6.71 -6.99 -9.40
N GLY A 56 5.80 -7.97 -9.44
CA GLY A 56 4.35 -7.73 -9.53
C GLY A 56 3.83 -6.98 -8.31
N GLY A 57 4.22 -7.38 -7.10
CA GLY A 57 3.84 -6.71 -5.85
C GLY A 57 4.33 -5.27 -5.76
N LEU A 58 5.52 -4.98 -6.27
CA LEU A 58 6.01 -3.60 -6.45
C LEU A 58 5.05 -2.79 -7.33
N LEU A 59 4.73 -3.29 -8.53
CA LEU A 59 3.83 -2.61 -9.46
C LEU A 59 2.44 -2.43 -8.86
N THR A 60 1.88 -3.47 -8.21
CA THR A 60 0.62 -3.41 -7.47
C THR A 60 0.65 -2.29 -6.44
N GLY A 61 1.72 -2.18 -5.63
CA GLY A 61 1.88 -1.10 -4.66
C GLY A 61 1.87 0.29 -5.29
N ILE A 62 2.55 0.47 -6.43
CA ILE A 62 2.55 1.75 -7.15
C ILE A 62 1.17 2.09 -7.71
N PHE A 63 0.47 1.12 -8.31
CA PHE A 63 -0.88 1.36 -8.81
C PHE A 63 -1.83 1.81 -7.70
N HIS A 64 -1.72 1.24 -6.49
CA HIS A 64 -2.47 1.70 -5.33
C HIS A 64 -2.13 3.15 -4.95
N LEU A 65 -0.86 3.56 -5.02
CA LEU A 65 -0.46 4.94 -4.76
C LEU A 65 -1.03 5.93 -5.79
N VAL A 66 -1.02 5.58 -7.07
CA VAL A 66 -1.65 6.37 -8.13
C VAL A 66 -3.15 6.53 -7.85
N ALA A 67 -3.83 5.42 -7.52
CA ALA A 67 -5.27 5.42 -7.25
C ALA A 67 -5.63 6.21 -5.99
N LEU A 68 -4.82 6.14 -4.94
CA LEU A 68 -4.98 6.97 -3.74
C LEU A 68 -4.78 8.45 -4.05
N ALA A 69 -3.74 8.81 -4.82
CA ALA A 69 -3.50 10.18 -5.23
C ALA A 69 -4.67 10.74 -6.05
N PHE A 70 -5.19 9.94 -6.98
CA PHE A 70 -6.38 10.29 -7.76
C PHE A 70 -7.65 10.41 -6.90
N SER A 71 -7.90 9.47 -5.99
CA SER A 71 -9.04 9.50 -5.07
C SER A 71 -9.01 10.74 -4.18
N HIS A 72 -7.85 11.07 -3.61
CA HIS A 72 -7.68 12.27 -2.79
C HIS A 72 -7.89 13.55 -3.62
N TYR A 73 -7.35 13.60 -4.84
CA TYR A 73 -7.57 14.72 -5.75
C TYR A 73 -9.07 14.95 -6.03
N LEU A 74 -9.83 13.88 -6.32
CA LEU A 74 -11.27 13.97 -6.56
C LEU A 74 -12.04 14.41 -5.30
N GLN A 75 -11.71 13.87 -4.14
CA GLN A 75 -12.36 14.23 -2.87
C GLN A 75 -12.20 15.71 -2.52
N ILE A 76 -11.06 16.30 -2.86
CA ILE A 76 -10.80 17.73 -2.66
C ILE A 76 -11.50 18.57 -3.74
N GLY A 77 -11.52 18.09 -4.99
CA GLY A 77 -12.10 18.83 -6.12
C GLY A 77 -13.64 18.85 -6.12
N ARG A 78 -14.30 17.79 -5.63
CA ARG A 78 -15.76 17.64 -5.62
C ARG A 78 -16.25 17.02 -4.30
N PRO A 79 -16.35 17.79 -3.21
CA PRO A 79 -16.69 17.24 -1.89
C PRO A 79 -18.11 16.67 -1.79
N PHE A 80 -19.06 17.11 -2.62
CA PHE A 80 -20.47 16.71 -2.54
C PHE A 80 -20.83 15.49 -3.41
N ASP A 81 -20.11 15.23 -4.51
CA ASP A 81 -20.41 14.13 -5.46
C ASP A 81 -19.53 12.89 -5.29
N HIS A 82 -18.72 12.82 -4.23
CA HIS A 82 -17.74 11.73 -4.05
C HIS A 82 -18.37 10.32 -4.15
N ASN A 83 -19.55 10.13 -3.56
CA ASN A 83 -20.25 8.84 -3.55
C ASN A 83 -20.83 8.44 -4.92
N GLN A 84 -21.06 9.41 -5.82
CA GLN A 84 -21.50 9.13 -7.19
C GLN A 84 -20.31 8.87 -8.13
N VAL A 85 -19.17 9.53 -7.91
CA VAL A 85 -17.99 9.42 -8.77
C VAL A 85 -17.14 8.17 -8.45
N LEU A 86 -17.04 7.77 -7.17
CA LEU A 86 -16.25 6.61 -6.75
C LEU A 86 -17.08 5.66 -5.86
N PRO A 87 -18.05 4.93 -6.45
CA PRO A 87 -18.82 3.94 -5.70
C PRO A 87 -17.91 2.77 -5.27
N LEU A 88 -18.19 2.18 -4.11
CA LEU A 88 -17.40 1.09 -3.52
C LEU A 88 -17.24 -0.12 -4.47
N ARG A 89 -18.26 -0.44 -5.26
CA ARG A 89 -18.19 -1.54 -6.25
C ARG A 89 -17.07 -1.33 -7.27
N THR A 90 -16.94 -0.11 -7.79
CA THR A 90 -15.87 0.24 -8.74
C THR A 90 -14.50 0.16 -8.08
N ILE A 91 -14.37 0.61 -6.83
CA ILE A 91 -13.12 0.50 -6.07
C ILE A 91 -12.70 -0.95 -5.87
N HIS A 92 -13.62 -1.86 -5.51
CA HIS A 92 -13.29 -3.27 -5.38
C HIS A 92 -12.83 -3.89 -6.71
N ILE A 93 -13.49 -3.55 -7.83
CA ILE A 93 -13.05 -4.00 -9.16
C ILE A 93 -11.64 -3.48 -9.46
N ILE A 94 -11.38 -2.20 -9.22
CA ILE A 94 -10.05 -1.58 -9.41
C ILE A 94 -9.00 -2.31 -8.56
N ILE A 95 -9.28 -2.57 -7.28
CA ILE A 95 -8.39 -3.29 -6.38
C ILE A 95 -8.09 -4.69 -6.93
N CYS A 96 -9.12 -5.46 -7.31
CA CYS A 96 -8.93 -6.79 -7.89
C CYS A 96 -8.03 -6.74 -9.14
N LEU A 97 -8.23 -5.76 -10.02
CA LEU A 97 -7.39 -5.57 -11.20
C LEU A 97 -5.94 -5.22 -10.84
N MET A 98 -5.71 -4.38 -9.82
CA MET A 98 -4.37 -4.03 -9.36
C MET A 98 -3.61 -5.21 -8.76
N TRP A 99 -4.31 -6.14 -8.10
CA TRP A 99 -3.73 -7.35 -7.54
C TRP A 99 -3.45 -8.42 -8.60
N ALA A 100 -4.32 -8.55 -9.60
CA ALA A 100 -4.21 -9.60 -10.61
C ALA A 100 -3.26 -9.20 -11.75
N THR A 101 -3.38 -7.98 -12.29
CA THR A 101 -2.75 -7.60 -13.55
C THR A 101 -1.22 -7.69 -13.52
N PRO A 102 -0.51 -7.12 -12.52
CA PRO A 102 0.96 -7.12 -12.57
C PRO A 102 1.59 -8.51 -12.39
N PRO A 103 1.20 -9.33 -11.39
CA PRO A 103 1.73 -10.69 -11.27
C PRO A 103 1.38 -11.58 -12.46
N LEU A 104 0.13 -11.58 -12.93
CA LEU A 104 -0.29 -12.42 -14.05
C LEU A 104 0.39 -12.00 -15.35
N GLY A 105 0.53 -10.69 -15.60
CA GLY A 105 1.24 -10.17 -16.76
C GLY A 105 2.71 -10.61 -16.78
N LEU A 106 3.39 -10.59 -15.64
CA LEU A 106 4.77 -11.07 -15.52
C LEU A 106 4.86 -12.59 -15.69
N MET A 107 3.94 -13.36 -15.10
CA MET A 107 3.92 -14.81 -15.27
C MET A 107 3.67 -15.21 -16.74
N ALA A 108 2.74 -14.53 -17.41
CA ALA A 108 2.47 -14.73 -18.84
C ALA A 108 3.69 -14.35 -19.70
N TYR A 109 4.40 -13.28 -19.34
CA TYR A 109 5.65 -12.91 -20.02
C TYR A 109 6.72 -13.99 -19.81
N PHE A 110 6.89 -14.52 -18.60
CA PHE A 110 7.85 -15.58 -18.31
C PHE A 110 7.51 -16.92 -18.99
N SER A 111 6.25 -17.12 -19.37
CA SER A 111 5.81 -18.27 -20.17
C SER A 111 5.83 -18.02 -21.68
N SER A 112 6.18 -16.82 -22.15
CA SER A 112 6.15 -16.50 -23.59
C SER A 112 7.42 -16.95 -24.35
N TRP A 113 8.53 -17.17 -23.65
CA TRP A 113 9.84 -17.47 -24.26
C TRP A 113 10.04 -18.97 -24.47
N GLU A 114 10.30 -19.39 -25.70
CA GLU A 114 10.51 -20.81 -26.03
C GLU A 114 11.84 -21.33 -25.46
N GLY A 115 11.82 -22.51 -24.84
CA GLY A 115 13.02 -23.14 -24.26
C GLY A 115 13.62 -22.44 -23.03
N GLN A 116 12.99 -21.37 -22.53
CA GLN A 116 13.40 -20.60 -21.35
C GLN A 116 12.25 -20.45 -20.36
N GLY A 117 12.55 -19.99 -19.14
CA GLY A 117 11.52 -19.66 -18.16
C GLY A 117 10.56 -20.84 -17.90
N TYR A 118 9.25 -20.62 -17.89
CA TYR A 118 8.29 -21.71 -17.63
C TYR A 118 8.16 -22.73 -18.76
N ARG A 119 8.68 -22.47 -19.97
CA ARG A 119 8.62 -23.41 -21.10
C ARG A 119 9.81 -24.36 -21.17
N ASN A 120 10.73 -24.30 -20.19
CA ASN A 120 11.83 -25.26 -20.04
C ASN A 120 11.49 -26.27 -18.92
N GLU A 121 11.85 -27.54 -19.08
CA GLU A 121 11.52 -28.62 -18.12
C GLU A 121 11.96 -28.34 -16.67
N SER A 122 13.06 -27.63 -16.48
CA SER A 122 13.57 -27.25 -15.14
C SER A 122 13.49 -25.75 -14.84
N CYS A 123 12.80 -25.00 -15.70
CA CYS A 123 12.80 -23.55 -15.75
C CYS A 123 14.20 -22.90 -15.80
N LEU A 124 15.11 -23.55 -16.52
CA LEU A 124 16.48 -23.06 -16.73
C LEU A 124 16.51 -22.00 -17.84
N GLY A 125 17.51 -21.14 -17.80
CA GLY A 125 17.69 -20.04 -18.76
C GLY A 125 16.85 -18.80 -18.41
N ILE A 126 17.50 -17.84 -17.76
CA ILE A 126 16.91 -16.54 -17.34
C ILE A 126 17.39 -15.37 -18.21
N GLN A 127 17.87 -15.63 -19.43
CA GLN A 127 18.41 -14.59 -20.30
C GLN A 127 17.36 -13.53 -20.64
N PHE A 128 16.10 -13.93 -20.83
CA PHE A 128 14.99 -12.98 -21.02
C PHE A 128 14.80 -11.99 -19.86
N TYR A 129 15.19 -12.36 -18.63
CA TYR A 129 15.08 -11.53 -17.43
C TYR A 129 16.26 -10.56 -17.27
N GLU A 130 17.43 -10.94 -17.78
CA GLU A 130 18.61 -10.08 -17.83
C GLU A 130 18.61 -9.13 -19.04
N ASN A 131 17.82 -9.47 -20.06
CA ASN A 131 17.69 -8.71 -21.29
C ASN A 131 17.34 -7.24 -21.01
N PHE A 132 18.13 -6.35 -21.62
CA PHE A 132 17.95 -4.91 -21.55
C PHE A 132 16.52 -4.46 -21.88
N TYR A 133 15.90 -5.06 -22.90
CA TYR A 133 14.56 -4.69 -23.33
C TYR A 133 13.53 -4.93 -22.22
N PHE A 134 13.55 -6.10 -21.59
CA PHE A 134 12.64 -6.44 -20.51
C PHE A 134 12.80 -5.47 -19.32
N ARG A 135 14.04 -5.29 -18.85
CA ARG A 135 14.32 -4.45 -17.69
C ARG A 135 13.97 -2.99 -17.94
N THR A 136 14.25 -2.49 -19.15
CA THR A 136 13.90 -1.13 -19.55
C THR A 136 12.39 -0.93 -19.58
N ASN A 137 11.62 -1.89 -20.09
CA ASN A 137 10.15 -1.80 -20.09
C ASN A 137 9.58 -1.73 -18.66
N ILE A 138 10.05 -2.60 -17.76
CA ILE A 138 9.61 -2.58 -16.35
C ILE A 138 10.00 -1.27 -15.66
N SER A 139 11.24 -0.81 -15.83
CA SER A 139 11.70 0.46 -15.28
C SER A 139 10.94 1.65 -15.86
N LEU A 140 10.62 1.65 -17.14
CA LEU A 140 9.82 2.70 -17.79
C LEU A 140 8.41 2.76 -17.19
N ILE A 141 7.76 1.61 -17.00
CA ILE A 141 6.44 1.55 -16.33
C ILE A 141 6.55 2.15 -14.92
N ILE A 142 7.56 1.77 -14.14
CA ILE A 142 7.76 2.32 -12.78
C ILE A 142 7.96 3.84 -12.83
N ILE A 143 8.81 4.35 -13.73
CA ILE A 143 9.08 5.78 -13.87
C ILE A 143 7.81 6.54 -14.25
N VAL A 144 7.03 6.04 -15.23
CA VAL A 144 5.77 6.65 -15.66
C VAL A 144 4.78 6.70 -14.50
N LEU A 145 4.63 5.62 -13.73
CA LEU A 145 3.71 5.58 -12.60
C LEU A 145 4.16 6.49 -11.44
N ILE A 146 5.48 6.58 -11.17
CA ILE A 146 6.03 7.54 -10.20
C ILE A 146 5.76 8.96 -10.67
N ALA A 147 6.00 9.28 -11.94
CA ALA A 147 5.74 10.60 -12.50
C ALA A 147 4.26 10.97 -12.44
N ALA A 148 3.37 10.03 -12.78
CA ALA A 148 1.92 10.21 -12.66
C ALA A 148 1.49 10.46 -11.21
N THR A 149 2.03 9.70 -10.25
CA THR A 149 1.77 9.88 -8.82
C THR A 149 2.21 11.27 -8.35
N THR A 150 3.44 11.68 -8.71
CA THR A 150 3.97 13.01 -8.42
C THR A 150 3.08 14.10 -9.01
N LEU A 151 2.66 13.97 -10.28
CA LEU A 151 1.78 14.92 -10.95
C LEU A 151 0.45 15.06 -10.19
N PHE A 152 -0.20 13.95 -9.82
CA PHE A 152 -1.45 13.99 -9.06
C PHE A 152 -1.26 14.67 -7.70
N TYR A 153 -0.15 14.41 -7.00
CA TYR A 153 0.13 15.09 -5.73
C TYR A 153 0.40 16.58 -5.89
N VAL A 154 1.12 17.00 -6.93
CA VAL A 154 1.31 18.42 -7.24
C VAL A 154 -0.03 19.09 -7.54
N ARG A 155 -0.87 18.48 -8.39
CA ARG A 155 -2.22 18.98 -8.70
C ARG A 155 -3.11 19.05 -7.46
N MET A 156 -3.03 18.05 -6.59
CA MET A 156 -3.73 18.03 -5.31
C MET A 156 -3.30 19.19 -4.41
N LEU A 157 -2.00 19.43 -4.26
CA LEU A 157 -1.45 20.55 -3.48
C LEU A 157 -1.91 21.90 -4.01
N GLN A 158 -1.86 22.08 -5.35
CA GLN A 158 -2.35 23.28 -6.01
C GLN A 158 -3.85 23.50 -5.71
N LYS A 159 -4.66 22.45 -5.81
CA LYS A 159 -6.11 22.55 -5.55
C LYS A 159 -6.42 22.89 -4.10
N ILE A 160 -5.66 22.35 -3.15
CA ILE A 160 -5.83 22.68 -1.72
C ILE A 160 -5.46 24.14 -1.45
N ASN A 161 -4.40 24.65 -2.06
CA ASN A 161 -4.05 26.07 -1.91
C ASN A 161 -5.15 26.97 -2.50
N GLU A 162 -5.74 26.58 -3.63
CA GLU A 162 -6.88 27.30 -4.22
C GLU A 162 -8.11 27.28 -3.30
N VAL A 163 -8.49 26.11 -2.77
CA VAL A 163 -9.64 25.96 -1.85
C VAL A 163 -9.38 26.71 -0.55
N ARG A 164 -8.16 26.67 -0.01
CA ARG A 164 -7.77 27.39 1.21
C ARG A 164 -7.96 28.90 1.07
N ASN A 165 -7.62 29.47 -0.08
CA ASN A 165 -7.84 30.90 -0.31
C ASN A 165 -9.33 31.27 -0.34
N LYS A 166 -10.22 30.29 -0.51
CA LYS A 166 -11.68 30.46 -0.61
C LYS A 166 -12.45 29.99 0.63
N THR A 167 -11.82 29.39 1.65
CA THR A 167 -12.54 28.73 2.77
C THR A 167 -11.91 29.00 4.14
N THR A 168 -12.72 28.97 5.20
CA THR A 168 -12.33 29.18 6.61
C THR A 168 -11.34 28.13 7.14
N ALA A 169 -10.59 28.50 8.20
CA ALA A 169 -9.43 27.79 8.73
C ALA A 169 -9.66 26.31 9.13
N THR A 170 -10.88 25.93 9.53
CA THR A 170 -11.22 24.57 9.99
C THR A 170 -11.32 23.55 8.85
N ALA A 171 -11.87 23.91 7.69
CA ALA A 171 -11.90 23.04 6.50
C ALA A 171 -10.47 22.81 5.94
N SER A 172 -9.62 23.84 6.04
CA SER A 172 -8.20 23.79 5.66
C SER A 172 -7.39 22.79 6.50
N ALA A 173 -7.70 22.64 7.80
CA ALA A 173 -6.99 21.73 8.69
C ALA A 173 -7.17 20.24 8.34
N ARG A 174 -8.36 19.84 7.87
CA ARG A 174 -8.64 18.44 7.46
C ARG A 174 -7.89 18.08 6.18
N GLY A 175 -7.90 18.97 5.18
CA GLY A 175 -7.14 18.78 3.94
C GLY A 175 -5.63 18.68 4.17
N LYS A 176 -5.07 19.52 5.05
CA LYS A 176 -3.63 19.48 5.40
C LYS A 176 -3.20 18.14 6.00
N ARG A 177 -4.03 17.50 6.83
CA ARG A 177 -3.71 16.20 7.42
C ARG A 177 -3.64 15.10 6.36
N THR A 178 -4.62 15.03 5.46
CA THR A 178 -4.64 14.04 4.36
C THR A 178 -3.43 14.19 3.45
N VAL A 179 -3.05 15.43 3.10
CA VAL A 179 -1.86 15.73 2.31
C VAL A 179 -0.60 15.21 2.96
N VAL A 180 -0.37 15.57 4.24
CA VAL A 180 0.87 15.21 4.92
C VAL A 180 1.00 13.69 5.00
N THR A 181 -0.10 12.99 5.28
CA THR A 181 -0.11 11.51 5.28
C THR A 181 0.22 10.95 3.90
N ALA A 182 -0.38 11.49 2.83
CA ALA A 182 -0.14 11.02 1.47
C ALA A 182 1.29 11.31 0.99
N VAL A 183 1.84 12.48 1.32
CA VAL A 183 3.24 12.85 1.03
C VAL A 183 4.22 11.96 1.79
N LEU A 184 3.92 11.61 3.05
CA LEU A 184 4.75 10.68 3.82
C LEU A 184 4.73 9.27 3.21
N ILE A 185 3.55 8.74 2.86
CA ILE A 185 3.40 7.43 2.21
C ILE A 185 4.15 7.40 0.87
N PHE A 186 4.03 8.46 0.08
CA PHE A 186 4.74 8.57 -1.19
C PHE A 186 6.26 8.75 -1.00
N GLY A 187 6.68 9.50 0.01
CA GLY A 187 8.08 9.68 0.36
C GLY A 187 8.74 8.36 0.74
N THR A 188 8.12 7.55 1.60
CA THR A 188 8.65 6.22 1.93
C THR A 188 8.70 5.31 0.71
N PHE A 189 7.75 5.44 -0.21
CA PHE A 189 7.78 4.72 -1.48
C PHE A 189 9.00 5.11 -2.33
N LEU A 190 9.26 6.40 -2.54
CA LEU A 190 10.41 6.88 -3.30
C LEU A 190 11.74 6.40 -2.70
N PHE A 191 11.94 6.61 -1.39
CA PHE A 191 13.17 6.20 -0.72
C PHE A 191 13.39 4.68 -0.71
N GLY A 192 12.31 3.90 -0.56
CA GLY A 192 12.39 2.44 -0.55
C GLY A 192 12.66 1.85 -1.94
N TRP A 193 11.94 2.31 -2.97
CA TRP A 193 11.87 1.60 -4.26
C TRP A 193 12.61 2.30 -5.41
N MET A 194 12.82 3.61 -5.37
CA MET A 194 13.53 4.32 -6.45
C MET A 194 14.99 3.85 -6.56
N PRO A 195 15.77 3.73 -5.46
CA PRO A 195 17.13 3.20 -5.54
C PRO A 195 17.17 1.76 -6.10
N ALA A 196 16.19 0.93 -5.73
CA ALA A 196 16.05 -0.43 -6.25
C ALA A 196 15.79 -0.46 -7.76
N SER A 197 14.91 0.42 -8.23
CA SER A 197 14.53 0.52 -9.65
C SER A 197 15.69 1.02 -10.52
N ILE A 198 16.51 1.93 -10.00
CA ILE A 198 17.74 2.40 -10.66
C ILE A 198 18.77 1.27 -10.72
N LEU A 199 19.00 0.57 -9.61
CA LEU A 199 19.94 -0.54 -9.60
C LEU A 199 19.51 -1.69 -10.54
N TYR A 200 18.20 -1.93 -10.64
CA TYR A 200 17.62 -2.94 -11.52
C TYR A 200 17.95 -2.70 -13.00
N ILE A 201 17.86 -1.45 -13.48
CA ILE A 201 18.21 -1.12 -14.87
C ILE A 201 19.73 -1.05 -15.08
N LEU A 202 20.50 -0.54 -14.12
CA LEU A 202 21.96 -0.45 -14.25
C LEU A 202 22.65 -1.82 -14.33
N THR A 203 21.99 -2.87 -13.83
CA THR A 203 22.44 -4.26 -13.88
C THR A 203 21.85 -5.06 -15.04
N ALA A 204 21.18 -4.41 -15.99
CA ALA A 204 20.70 -5.04 -17.22
C ALA A 204 21.85 -5.33 -18.20
N GLU A 205 21.66 -6.28 -19.11
CA GLU A 205 22.64 -6.54 -20.17
C GLU A 205 23.00 -5.25 -20.95
N GLY A 206 24.28 -5.01 -21.20
CA GLY A 206 24.76 -3.80 -21.88
C GLY A 206 24.86 -2.53 -21.02
N MET A 207 24.47 -2.58 -19.74
CA MET A 207 24.57 -1.45 -18.80
C MET A 207 25.86 -1.51 -17.95
N PRO A 208 26.34 -0.37 -17.40
CA PRO A 208 27.68 -0.25 -16.83
C PRO A 208 27.97 -1.15 -15.62
N LEU A 209 26.94 -1.69 -14.95
CA LEU A 209 27.07 -2.60 -13.81
C LEU A 209 26.74 -4.07 -14.16
N TYR A 210 26.46 -4.39 -15.43
CA TYR A 210 26.22 -5.76 -15.86
C TYR A 210 27.43 -6.66 -15.60
N GLY A 211 27.22 -7.81 -14.94
CA GLY A 211 28.27 -8.79 -14.66
C GLY A 211 29.41 -8.33 -13.74
N LYS A 212 29.41 -7.07 -13.27
CA LYS A 212 30.46 -6.54 -12.41
C LYS A 212 30.27 -7.02 -10.98
N LYS A 213 31.27 -7.75 -10.48
CA LYS A 213 31.34 -8.18 -9.07
C LYS A 213 32.25 -7.24 -8.30
N SER A 214 31.68 -6.17 -7.75
CA SER A 214 32.39 -5.21 -6.89
C SER A 214 31.76 -5.18 -5.51
N ILE A 215 32.59 -5.05 -4.47
CA ILE A 215 32.10 -4.93 -3.08
C ILE A 215 31.13 -3.76 -2.94
N TRP A 216 31.35 -2.66 -3.67
CA TRP A 216 30.46 -1.50 -3.67
C TRP A 216 29.07 -1.80 -4.26
N ILE A 217 28.99 -2.66 -5.28
CA ILE A 217 27.71 -3.09 -5.86
C ILE A 217 26.95 -3.99 -4.89
N THR A 218 27.67 -4.87 -4.18
CA THR A 218 27.10 -5.71 -3.12
C THR A 218 26.58 -4.85 -1.96
N VAL A 219 27.38 -3.89 -1.47
CA VAL A 219 26.97 -2.95 -0.42
C VAL A 219 25.76 -2.14 -0.85
N LEU A 220 25.75 -1.62 -2.08
CA LEU A 220 24.60 -0.89 -2.63
C LEU A 220 23.34 -1.77 -2.68
N SER A 221 23.46 -3.03 -3.12
CA SER A 221 22.33 -3.98 -3.14
C SER A 221 21.79 -4.26 -1.73
N ILE A 222 22.67 -4.39 -0.74
CA ILE A 222 22.27 -4.57 0.68
C ILE A 222 21.53 -3.32 1.18
N VAL A 223 22.08 -2.13 0.95
CA VAL A 223 21.45 -0.85 1.36
C VAL A 223 20.07 -0.70 0.73
N VAL A 224 19.93 -0.99 -0.56
CA VAL A 224 18.64 -0.99 -1.26
C VAL A 224 17.67 -1.96 -0.60
N MET A 225 18.09 -3.19 -0.29
CA MET A 225 17.22 -4.18 0.32
C MET A 225 16.78 -3.77 1.74
N VAL A 226 17.70 -3.22 2.53
CA VAL A 226 17.40 -2.67 3.86
C VAL A 226 16.40 -1.52 3.74
N ASN A 227 16.55 -0.63 2.76
CA ASN A 227 15.59 0.47 2.54
C ASN A 227 14.18 -0.05 2.23
N ILE A 228 14.07 -1.12 1.43
CA ILE A 228 12.77 -1.77 1.18
C ILE A 228 12.19 -2.35 2.48
N MET A 229 13.00 -2.99 3.32
CA MET A 229 12.55 -3.50 4.63
C MET A 229 12.17 -2.40 5.63
N VAL A 230 12.92 -1.28 5.65
CA VAL A 230 12.58 -0.14 6.50
C VAL A 230 11.25 0.49 6.05
N LYS A 231 11.01 0.58 4.74
CA LYS A 231 9.72 1.05 4.21
C LYS A 231 8.56 0.18 4.71
N THR A 232 8.71 -1.14 4.67
CA THR A 232 7.62 -2.05 5.02
C THR A 232 7.25 -1.97 6.51
N LEU A 233 8.21 -1.63 7.38
CA LEU A 233 7.96 -1.30 8.79
C LEU A 233 7.35 0.10 8.97
N THR A 234 7.78 1.07 8.18
CA THR A 234 7.36 2.48 8.32
C THR A 234 5.90 2.68 7.90
N ASN A 235 5.43 1.97 6.87
CA ASN A 235 4.07 2.14 6.33
C ASN A 235 2.97 1.85 7.39
N PRO A 236 2.97 0.70 8.11
CA PRO A 236 2.05 0.45 9.23
C PRO A 236 2.07 1.52 10.33
N ILE A 237 3.26 2.05 10.68
CA ILE A 237 3.41 3.11 11.68
C ILE A 237 2.73 4.40 11.19
N ILE A 238 2.92 4.77 9.91
CA ILE A 238 2.25 5.91 9.29
C ILE A 238 0.74 5.71 9.35
N TYR A 239 0.22 4.54 8.96
CA TYR A 239 -1.21 4.26 8.98
C TYR A 239 -1.80 4.36 10.40
N ALA A 240 -1.16 3.75 11.40
CA ALA A 240 -1.63 3.74 12.78
C ALA A 240 -1.61 5.13 13.45
N THR A 241 -0.67 6.00 13.08
CA THR A 241 -0.52 7.34 13.69
C THR A 241 -1.37 8.40 13.00
N ARG A 242 -1.60 8.26 11.68
CA ARG A 242 -2.18 9.32 10.84
C ARG A 242 -3.63 9.10 10.42
N ILE A 243 -4.10 7.85 10.41
CA ILE A 243 -5.49 7.53 10.06
C ILE A 243 -6.28 7.44 11.36
N PRO A 244 -7.15 8.42 11.66
CA PRO A 244 -7.82 8.51 12.96
C PRO A 244 -8.70 7.30 13.25
N GLU A 245 -9.32 6.70 12.24
CA GLU A 245 -10.12 5.49 12.36
C GLU A 245 -9.28 4.30 12.84
N ILE A 246 -8.09 4.11 12.27
CA ILE A 246 -7.15 3.04 12.68
C ILE A 246 -6.58 3.35 14.05
N ARG A 247 -6.21 4.61 14.31
CA ARG A 247 -5.66 5.03 15.60
C ARG A 247 -6.65 4.78 16.74
N GLN A 248 -7.93 5.12 16.55
CA GLN A 248 -8.98 4.88 17.54
C GLN A 248 -9.10 3.38 17.83
N PHE A 249 -9.10 2.54 16.80
CA PHE A 249 -9.13 1.09 16.96
C PHE A 249 -7.91 0.55 17.72
N VAL A 250 -6.70 0.95 17.33
CA VAL A 250 -5.44 0.52 17.97
C VAL A 250 -5.39 0.96 19.42
N VAL A 251 -5.70 2.23 19.71
CA VAL A 251 -5.73 2.77 21.07
C VAL A 251 -6.80 2.09 21.91
N GLN A 252 -8.01 1.88 21.38
CA GLN A 252 -9.06 1.19 22.11
C GLN A 252 -8.66 -0.24 22.46
N LYS A 253 -8.05 -0.99 21.52
CA LYS A 253 -7.58 -2.37 21.77
C LYS A 253 -6.35 -2.46 22.69
N LEU A 254 -5.41 -1.52 22.58
CA LEU A 254 -4.26 -1.44 23.50
C LEU A 254 -4.71 -1.04 24.91
N LEU A 255 -5.59 -0.04 25.03
CA LEU A 255 -6.18 0.36 26.31
C LEU A 255 -7.02 -0.75 26.93
N TRP A 256 -7.73 -1.54 26.12
CA TRP A 256 -8.46 -2.72 26.62
C TRP A 256 -7.53 -3.82 27.16
N LYS A 257 -6.31 -3.95 26.60
CA LYS A 257 -5.28 -4.85 27.14
C LYS A 257 -4.57 -4.28 28.36
N ILE A 258 -4.46 -2.95 28.49
CA ILE A 258 -3.79 -2.27 29.61
C ILE A 258 -4.74 -2.06 30.80
N ILE A 259 -6.05 -2.03 30.58
CA ILE A 259 -7.08 -1.89 31.63
C ILE A 259 -8.07 -3.07 31.55
N PRO A 260 -7.75 -4.26 32.10
CA PRO A 260 -8.73 -5.35 32.16
C PRO A 260 -9.73 -5.23 33.33
N LEU A 261 -9.69 -4.18 34.19
CA LEU A 261 -10.38 -4.22 35.49
C LEU A 261 -10.94 -2.87 35.98
N ARG A 262 -11.83 -2.19 35.25
CA ARG A 262 -12.62 -1.12 35.92
C ARG A 262 -14.05 -0.85 35.46
N GLU A 263 -14.55 -1.50 34.41
CA GLU A 263 -15.89 -1.16 33.88
C GLU A 263 -16.99 -2.20 34.09
N VAL A 264 -16.66 -3.43 34.50
CA VAL A 264 -17.70 -4.44 34.83
C VAL A 264 -18.38 -4.14 36.18
N SER A 265 -17.71 -3.43 37.11
CA SER A 265 -18.30 -3.14 38.43
C SER A 265 -19.19 -1.90 38.48
N ARG A 266 -19.23 -1.03 37.46
CA ARG A 266 -20.00 0.23 37.53
C ARG A 266 -21.41 0.12 36.96
N ARG A 267 -21.67 -0.83 36.05
CA ARG A 267 -23.02 -1.01 35.46
C ARG A 267 -23.99 -1.82 36.31
N GLN A 268 -23.51 -2.57 37.32
CA GLN A 268 -24.39 -3.33 38.21
C GLN A 268 -24.86 -2.52 39.43
N SER A 269 -24.22 -1.40 39.76
CA SER A 269 -24.55 -0.60 40.96
C SER A 269 -25.62 0.46 40.74
N GLU A 270 -25.91 0.87 39.50
CA GLU A 270 -26.91 1.92 39.19
C GLU A 270 -28.30 1.37 38.82
N VAL A 271 -28.50 0.04 38.81
CA VAL A 271 -29.78 -0.58 38.37
C VAL A 271 -30.73 -0.91 39.53
N CYS A 272 -30.38 -0.65 40.78
CA CYS A 272 -31.26 -0.85 41.92
C CYS A 272 -31.50 0.43 42.73
N THR A 273 -32.35 1.31 42.20
CA THR A 273 -33.20 2.18 43.03
C THR A 273 -34.61 2.16 42.46
N PRO A 274 -35.63 1.61 43.17
CA PRO A 274 -36.99 1.62 42.68
C PRO A 274 -37.63 2.97 43.02
N LEU A 275 -37.79 3.85 42.03
CA LEU A 275 -38.66 5.01 42.16
C LEU A 275 -40.11 4.58 41.92
N ARG A 276 -40.78 4.34 43.05
CA ARG A 276 -42.22 4.36 43.24
C ARG A 276 -42.73 5.80 43.06
N GLU A 277 -43.89 5.93 42.40
CA GLU A 277 -44.78 7.12 42.33
C GLU A 277 -44.35 8.32 41.47
N ARG A 278 -44.86 8.39 40.23
CA ARG A 278 -46.01 9.27 39.89
C ARG A 278 -46.46 9.07 38.43
N SER A 279 -47.62 8.44 38.31
CA SER A 279 -48.50 8.45 37.15
C SER A 279 -49.12 9.84 36.91
N GLN A 280 -49.56 10.07 35.67
CA GLN A 280 -50.49 11.11 35.19
C GLN A 280 -49.87 12.39 34.58
N CYS A 281 -49.56 12.31 33.29
CA CYS A 281 -49.80 13.42 32.36
C CYS A 281 -50.88 12.94 31.37
N MET A 282 -52.14 13.22 31.70
CA MET A 282 -53.27 13.10 30.77
C MET A 282 -53.49 14.49 30.18
N ASN A 283 -53.36 14.60 28.86
CA ASN A 283 -53.70 15.79 28.10
C ASN A 283 -55.13 15.61 27.57
N THR A 284 -56.07 16.46 27.97
CA THR A 284 -57.34 16.66 27.26
C THR A 284 -57.81 18.10 27.39
N ASN A 285 -57.68 18.83 26.28
CA ASN A 285 -58.55 19.87 25.72
C ASN A 285 -59.45 20.71 26.65
N SER A 286 -59.34 22.03 26.53
CA SER A 286 -60.47 22.95 26.69
C SER A 286 -60.41 24.07 25.64
N MET A 287 -61.39 24.05 24.75
CA MET A 287 -61.88 25.20 23.99
C MET A 287 -63.35 25.41 24.39
N MET A 288 -63.74 26.69 24.58
CA MET A 288 -65.11 27.23 24.77
C MET A 288 -65.78 26.79 26.09
N VAL A 289 -66.27 27.69 26.95
CA VAL A 289 -67.12 28.88 26.75
C VAL A 289 -66.76 29.95 27.79
#